data_AF-A0A829Y7Q2-F1
#
_entry.id   AF-A0A829Y7Q2-F1
#
_cell.length_a   1.000
_cell.length_b   1.000
_cell.length_c   1.000
_cell.angle_alpha   90.00
_cell.angle_beta   90.00
_cell.angle_gamma   90.00
#
_symmetry.space_group_name_H-M   'P 1'
#
loop_
_entity.id
_entity.type
_entity.pdbx_description
1 polymer ?
#
loop_
_entity_poly.entity_id
_entity_poly.type
_entity_poly.pdbx_seq_one_letter_code
_entity_poly.pdbx_strand_id
1 'polypeptide(L)'
;MLTALRIPPFIATLLLAVACSKEPRPATAPGTPLVEQSAADPAQGSADEFRGSFAPGGIAATYSAQFKEGKIQSLQETRQATSQTATYEFLGARLMKYNGAALSSNDSIELELDQQGKVLKAKAGDKDVSAEEIAAIRDRAQSLRSHAVSQYAVKGHEKV
;
A
#
# COMPACT_ATOMS: atom_id res chain seq x y z
N MET A 1 -1.23 2.04 62.51
CA MET A 1 -2.69 2.23 62.36
C MET A 1 -3.14 1.46 61.13
N LEU A 2 -4.05 0.50 61.32
CA LEU A 2 -4.74 -0.29 60.30
C LEU A 2 -5.57 0.59 59.35
N THR A 3 -5.82 0.13 58.10
CA THR A 3 -7.14 -0.15 57.46
C THR A 3 -6.88 -0.50 55.97
N ALA A 4 -6.81 -1.78 55.56
CA ALA A 4 -7.89 -2.61 54.98
C ALA A 4 -8.57 -2.01 53.71
N LEU A 5 -8.29 -2.50 52.48
CA LEU A 5 -8.90 -3.64 51.76
C LEU A 5 -10.28 -3.32 51.12
N ARG A 6 -10.41 -3.46 49.77
CA ARG A 6 -11.40 -4.34 49.07
C ARG A 6 -11.54 -4.05 47.55
N ILE A 7 -11.26 -5.09 46.75
CA ILE A 7 -11.89 -5.39 45.44
C ILE A 7 -13.08 -6.34 45.76
N PRO A 8 -14.25 -6.26 45.07
CA PRO A 8 -14.57 -7.31 44.08
C PRO A 8 -15.43 -6.86 42.85
N PRO A 9 -15.60 -7.77 41.86
CA PRO A 9 -16.08 -7.54 40.48
C PRO A 9 -17.52 -8.03 40.23
N PHE A 10 -18.21 -7.54 39.19
CA PHE A 10 -19.53 -8.04 38.73
C PHE A 10 -19.85 -7.30 37.39
N ILE A 11 -20.40 -7.83 36.29
CA ILE A 11 -21.18 -9.03 35.93
C ILE A 11 -21.01 -9.29 34.43
N ALA A 12 -20.91 -10.57 34.06
CA ALA A 12 -21.09 -11.07 32.69
C ALA A 12 -22.59 -11.21 32.37
N THR A 13 -23.02 -10.81 31.18
CA THR A 13 -24.31 -11.26 30.64
C THR A 13 -24.16 -11.69 29.18
N LEU A 14 -24.00 -12.99 29.03
CA LEU A 14 -24.20 -13.76 27.82
C LEU A 14 -25.72 -13.76 27.52
N LEU A 15 -26.15 -13.28 26.36
CA LEU A 15 -27.51 -13.53 25.86
C LEU A 15 -27.42 -14.24 24.51
N LEU A 16 -27.38 -15.57 24.63
CA LEU A 16 -27.80 -16.50 23.58
C LEU A 16 -29.30 -16.31 23.36
N ALA A 17 -29.68 -15.78 22.20
CA ALA A 17 -31.02 -15.94 21.66
C ALA A 17 -30.97 -17.03 20.58
N VAL A 18 -31.27 -18.25 21.00
CA VAL A 18 -31.71 -19.34 20.13
C VAL A 18 -33.20 -19.10 19.85
N ALA A 19 -33.57 -18.92 18.58
CA ALA A 19 -34.98 -19.00 18.18
C ALA A 19 -35.15 -19.43 16.72
N CYS A 20 -35.75 -20.61 16.60
CA CYS A 20 -36.70 -21.06 15.57
C CYS A 20 -36.20 -21.49 14.18
N SER A 21 -36.16 -22.83 14.07
CA SER A 21 -36.39 -23.65 12.88
C SER A 21 -37.33 -23.04 11.84
N LYS A 22 -36.86 -23.05 10.60
CA LYS A 22 -37.67 -23.49 9.45
C LYS A 22 -36.73 -24.02 8.38
N GLU A 23 -36.70 -25.33 8.23
CA GLU A 23 -35.95 -26.01 7.17
C GLU A 23 -36.57 -25.66 5.81
N PRO A 24 -35.83 -25.04 4.87
CA PRO A 24 -36.32 -24.85 3.51
C PRO A 24 -36.11 -26.16 2.75
N ARG A 25 -37.23 -26.74 2.29
CA ARG A 25 -37.30 -27.84 1.33
C ARG A 25 -36.26 -27.65 0.21
N PRO A 26 -35.37 -28.61 -0.08
CA PRO A 26 -34.44 -28.45 -1.20
C PRO A 26 -35.25 -28.46 -2.50
N ALA A 27 -35.20 -27.34 -3.22
CA ALA A 27 -35.68 -27.25 -4.58
C ALA A 27 -34.68 -27.98 -5.48
N THR A 28 -35.17 -28.97 -6.23
CA THR A 28 -34.43 -29.63 -7.31
C THR A 28 -34.07 -28.59 -8.36
N ALA A 29 -32.80 -28.19 -8.42
CA ALA A 29 -32.28 -27.36 -9.49
C ALA A 29 -32.01 -28.22 -10.74
N PRO A 30 -32.50 -27.83 -11.93
CA PRO A 30 -32.14 -28.49 -13.19
C PRO A 30 -30.64 -28.32 -13.44
N GLY A 31 -29.96 -29.42 -13.78
CA GLY A 31 -28.54 -29.41 -14.15
C GLY A 31 -28.31 -28.60 -15.42
N THR A 32 -27.85 -27.36 -15.26
CA THR A 32 -27.12 -26.64 -16.29
C THR A 32 -25.69 -27.20 -16.34
N PRO A 33 -25.16 -27.54 -17.52
CA PRO A 33 -23.81 -28.08 -17.62
C PRO A 33 -22.81 -27.03 -17.13
N LEU A 34 -21.93 -27.48 -16.24
CA LEU A 34 -20.79 -26.74 -15.73
C LEU A 34 -19.92 -26.36 -16.94
N VAL A 35 -19.84 -25.06 -17.25
CA VAL A 35 -18.91 -24.55 -18.25
C VAL A 35 -17.49 -24.93 -17.80
N GLU A 36 -16.79 -25.72 -18.61
CA GLU A 36 -15.36 -25.98 -18.43
C GLU A 36 -14.63 -24.63 -18.54
N GLN A 37 -14.21 -24.12 -17.38
CA GLN A 37 -13.35 -22.95 -17.32
C GLN A 37 -11.95 -23.40 -17.77
N SER A 38 -11.68 -23.25 -19.06
CA SER A 38 -10.36 -23.46 -19.63
C SER A 38 -9.36 -22.54 -18.90
N ALA A 39 -8.46 -23.14 -18.12
CA ALA A 39 -7.38 -22.43 -17.47
C ALA A 39 -6.38 -21.99 -18.54
N ALA A 40 -6.68 -20.86 -19.19
CA ALA A 40 -5.68 -20.13 -19.94
C ALA A 40 -4.61 -19.71 -18.94
N ASP A 41 -3.40 -20.22 -19.14
CA ASP A 41 -2.18 -19.78 -18.49
C ASP A 41 -2.15 -18.24 -18.53
N PRO A 42 -2.14 -17.51 -17.40
CA PRO A 42 -2.15 -16.07 -17.45
C PRO A 42 -0.85 -15.64 -18.11
N ALA A 43 -0.95 -15.19 -19.36
CA ALA A 43 0.09 -14.48 -20.07
C ALA A 43 0.75 -13.56 -19.07
N GLN A 44 2.08 -13.68 -18.91
CA GLN A 44 2.88 -12.85 -18.01
C GLN A 44 2.46 -11.39 -18.21
N GLY A 45 1.63 -10.88 -17.30
CA GLY A 45 0.97 -9.60 -17.51
C GLY A 45 2.03 -8.53 -17.68
N SER A 46 2.05 -7.88 -18.84
CA SER A 46 2.88 -6.71 -19.07
C SER A 46 2.58 -5.71 -17.96
N ALA A 47 3.62 -5.17 -17.32
CA ALA A 47 3.42 -4.13 -16.31
C ALA A 47 2.69 -2.95 -16.96
N ASP A 48 1.58 -2.54 -16.37
CA ASP A 48 0.82 -1.39 -16.82
C ASP A 48 1.47 -0.12 -16.29
N GLU A 49 1.89 0.76 -17.18
CA GLU A 49 2.44 2.06 -16.81
C GLU A 49 1.32 3.10 -16.69
N PHE A 50 1.28 3.81 -15.57
CA PHE A 50 0.45 5.00 -15.36
C PHE A 50 1.33 6.23 -15.13
N ARG A 51 1.03 7.31 -15.84
CA ARG A 51 1.72 8.61 -15.66
C ARG A 51 0.80 9.63 -15.05
N GLY A 52 1.36 10.44 -14.14
CA GLY A 52 0.61 11.50 -13.48
C GLY A 52 1.51 12.64 -12.97
N SER A 53 0.86 13.63 -12.39
CA SER A 53 1.49 14.73 -11.66
C SER A 53 0.80 14.92 -10.31
N PHE A 54 1.56 15.33 -9.31
CA PHE A 54 1.06 15.58 -7.95
C PHE A 54 2.04 16.47 -7.18
N ALA A 55 1.61 17.11 -6.10
CA ALA A 55 2.46 17.98 -5.27
C ALA A 55 2.46 17.55 -3.79
N PRO A 56 3.01 16.38 -3.45
CA PRO A 56 3.05 15.93 -2.06
C PRO A 56 3.98 16.83 -1.24
N GLY A 57 3.49 17.29 -0.07
CA GLY A 57 4.24 18.20 0.79
C GLY A 57 4.57 19.55 0.13
N GLY A 58 3.81 19.97 -0.88
CA GLY A 58 4.03 21.22 -1.61
C GLY A 58 5.12 21.16 -2.70
N ILE A 59 5.80 20.02 -2.88
CA ILE A 59 6.81 19.86 -3.93
C ILE A 59 6.17 19.20 -5.15
N ALA A 60 5.90 20.00 -6.19
CA ALA A 60 5.36 19.52 -7.46
C ALA A 60 6.29 18.49 -8.12
N ALA A 61 5.71 17.38 -8.56
CA ALA A 61 6.39 16.30 -9.25
C ALA A 61 5.54 15.72 -10.38
N THR A 62 6.22 15.24 -11.42
CA THR A 62 5.66 14.28 -12.37
C THR A 62 6.15 12.89 -11.98
N TYR A 63 5.38 11.85 -12.29
CA TYR A 63 5.79 10.49 -12.01
C TYR A 63 5.24 9.47 -13.01
N SER A 64 5.91 8.33 -13.09
CA SER A 64 5.50 7.11 -13.76
C SER A 64 5.40 5.99 -12.73
N ALA A 65 4.26 5.33 -12.64
CA ALA A 65 3.99 4.24 -11.73
C ALA A 65 3.76 2.94 -12.52
N GLN A 66 4.44 1.88 -12.13
CA GLN A 66 4.33 0.56 -12.74
C GLN A 66 3.38 -0.30 -11.90
N PHE A 67 2.36 -0.87 -12.53
CA PHE A 67 1.40 -1.76 -11.91
C PHE A 67 1.55 -3.17 -12.47
N LYS A 68 1.41 -4.17 -11.60
CA LYS A 68 1.31 -5.58 -11.97
C LYS A 68 0.12 -6.17 -11.24
N GLU A 69 -0.80 -6.80 -11.96
CA GLU A 69 -2.02 -7.40 -11.39
C GLU A 69 -2.80 -6.42 -10.51
N GLY A 70 -2.95 -5.17 -10.99
CA GLY A 70 -3.65 -4.09 -10.27
C GLY A 70 -2.92 -3.55 -9.03
N LYS A 71 -1.71 -4.03 -8.74
CA LYS A 71 -0.90 -3.58 -7.59
C LYS A 71 0.32 -2.81 -8.06
N ILE A 72 0.53 -1.63 -7.50
CA ILE A 72 1.73 -0.83 -7.73
C ILE A 72 2.98 -1.59 -7.30
N GLN A 73 3.99 -1.62 -8.17
CA GLN A 73 5.30 -2.25 -7.96
C GLN A 73 6.38 -1.20 -7.75
N SER A 74 6.40 -0.16 -8.60
CA SER A 74 7.36 0.92 -8.49
C SER A 74 6.76 2.24 -8.93
N LEU A 75 7.40 3.33 -8.50
CA LEU A 75 7.09 4.69 -8.93
C LEU A 75 8.40 5.43 -9.14
N GLN A 76 8.58 6.04 -10.31
CA GLN A 76 9.67 6.96 -10.59
C GLN A 76 9.10 8.37 -10.62
N GLU A 77 9.67 9.27 -9.81
CA GLU A 77 9.29 10.69 -9.81
C GLU A 77 10.39 11.57 -10.41
N THR A 78 9.97 12.75 -10.86
CA THR A 78 10.82 13.89 -11.15
C THR A 78 10.22 15.12 -10.48
N ARG A 79 10.97 15.73 -9.55
CA ARG A 79 10.60 16.98 -8.86
C ARG A 79 10.77 18.15 -9.82
N GLN A 80 9.71 18.93 -10.03
CA GLN A 80 9.69 19.97 -11.06
C GLN A 80 10.63 21.15 -10.75
N ALA A 81 10.78 21.49 -9.47
CA ALA A 81 11.60 22.64 -9.06
C ALA A 81 13.12 22.40 -9.24
N THR A 82 13.57 21.16 -9.07
CA THR A 82 15.00 20.81 -9.05
C THR A 82 15.41 19.83 -10.14
N SER A 83 14.46 19.33 -10.93
CA SER A 83 14.65 18.23 -11.90
C SER A 83 15.24 16.95 -11.30
N GLN A 84 15.21 16.83 -9.98
CA GLN A 84 15.73 15.66 -9.29
C GLN A 84 14.77 14.50 -9.38
N THR A 85 15.33 13.32 -9.54
CA THR A 85 14.57 12.08 -9.66
C THR A 85 14.70 11.21 -8.43
N ALA A 86 13.69 10.38 -8.23
CA ALA A 86 13.75 9.29 -7.28
C ALA A 86 12.89 8.12 -7.73
N THR A 87 13.27 6.93 -7.29
CA THR A 87 12.58 5.67 -7.52
C THR A 87 12.14 5.10 -6.18
N TYR A 88 10.89 4.66 -6.13
CA TYR A 88 10.25 4.01 -5.00
C TYR A 88 9.86 2.59 -5.42
N GLU A 89 10.22 1.58 -4.64
CA GLU A 89 9.77 0.19 -4.83
C GLU A 89 8.81 -0.22 -3.71
N PHE A 90 7.72 -0.89 -4.07
CA PHE A 90 6.65 -1.24 -3.15
C PHE A 90 6.39 -2.74 -3.10
N LEU A 91 6.01 -3.22 -1.92
CA LEU A 91 5.35 -4.50 -1.71
C LEU A 91 3.92 -4.22 -1.21
N GLY A 92 2.97 -4.21 -2.14
CA GLY A 92 1.59 -3.84 -1.86
C GLY A 92 1.47 -2.37 -1.43
N ALA A 93 1.21 -2.12 -0.14
CA ALA A 93 1.12 -0.78 0.44
C ALA A 93 2.42 -0.27 1.07
N ARG A 94 3.43 -1.13 1.17
CA ARG A 94 4.64 -0.85 1.94
C ARG A 94 5.77 -0.42 1.02
N LEU A 95 6.46 0.65 1.40
CA LEU A 95 7.72 1.05 0.75
C LEU A 95 8.81 0.05 1.18
N MET A 96 9.49 -0.52 0.19
CA MET A 96 10.59 -1.47 0.40
C MET A 96 11.93 -0.83 0.10
N LYS A 97 12.00 0.00 -0.94
CA LYS A 97 13.23 0.71 -1.30
C LYS A 97 12.95 2.10 -1.81
N TYR A 98 13.92 2.98 -1.60
CA TYR A 98 14.00 4.29 -2.18
C TYR A 98 15.43 4.53 -2.67
N ASN A 99 15.55 5.01 -3.90
CA ASN A 99 16.81 5.44 -4.50
C ASN A 99 16.60 6.77 -5.20
N GLY A 100 17.32 7.82 -4.81
CA GLY A 100 17.18 9.12 -5.46
C GLY A 100 17.73 10.25 -4.61
N ALA A 101 17.60 11.47 -5.12
CA ALA A 101 18.09 12.63 -4.40
C ALA A 101 17.23 12.93 -3.16
N ALA A 102 17.89 13.29 -2.06
CA ALA A 102 17.29 13.72 -0.81
C ALA A 102 16.24 14.83 -1.00
N LEU A 103 15.29 14.90 -0.09
CA LEU A 103 14.27 15.94 -0.03
C LEU A 103 14.85 17.24 0.55
N SER A 104 15.74 17.13 1.55
CA SER A 104 16.40 18.28 2.19
C SER A 104 17.70 18.75 1.52
N SER A 105 18.30 17.94 0.63
CA SER A 105 19.56 18.27 -0.04
C SER A 105 19.61 17.70 -1.47
N ASN A 106 20.78 17.76 -2.11
CA ASN A 106 21.01 17.14 -3.41
C ASN A 106 21.75 15.80 -3.33
N ASP A 107 21.94 15.27 -2.12
CA ASP A 107 22.65 14.02 -1.91
C ASP A 107 21.84 12.85 -2.44
N SER A 108 22.49 11.87 -3.07
CA SER A 108 21.82 10.63 -3.47
C SER A 108 21.67 9.72 -2.26
N ILE A 109 20.46 9.25 -2.02
CA ILE A 109 20.08 8.38 -0.92
C ILE A 109 19.74 6.98 -1.44
N GLU A 110 20.23 5.97 -0.71
CA GLU A 110 19.80 4.58 -0.79
C GLU A 110 19.15 4.18 0.54
N LEU A 111 17.85 3.91 0.50
CA LEU A 111 17.07 3.48 1.65
C LEU A 111 16.42 2.13 1.35
N GLU A 112 16.62 1.15 2.24
CA GLU A 112 15.98 -0.16 2.18
C GLU A 112 15.25 -0.44 3.49
N LEU A 113 14.05 -0.99 3.39
CA LEU A 113 13.19 -1.33 4.50
C LEU A 113 12.80 -2.80 4.46
N ASP A 114 12.56 -3.39 5.63
CA ASP A 114 11.92 -4.70 5.72
C ASP A 114 10.40 -4.60 5.53
N GLN A 115 9.74 -5.76 5.55
CA GLN A 115 8.29 -5.85 5.37
C GLN A 115 7.50 -5.23 6.52
N GLN A 116 8.14 -4.91 7.65
CA GLN A 116 7.58 -4.29 8.83
C GLN A 116 7.83 -2.77 8.83
N GLY A 117 8.59 -2.25 7.86
CA GLY A 117 8.97 -0.84 7.76
C GLY A 117 10.18 -0.47 8.64
N LYS A 118 10.91 -1.46 9.17
CA LYS A 118 12.20 -1.21 9.83
C LYS A 118 13.24 -0.88 8.78
N VAL A 119 14.11 0.09 9.07
CA VAL A 119 15.24 0.45 8.22
C VAL A 119 16.28 -0.68 8.25
N LEU A 120 16.63 -1.19 7.08
CA LEU A 120 17.73 -2.14 6.87
C LEU A 120 19.00 -1.43 6.39
N LYS A 121 18.84 -0.45 5.50
CA LYS A 121 19.92 0.39 4.95
C LYS A 121 19.40 1.81 4.80
N ALA A 122 20.22 2.81 5.16
CA ALA A 122 19.91 4.21 4.90
C ALA A 122 21.21 5.01 4.75
N LYS A 123 21.65 5.20 3.51
CA LYS A 123 22.93 5.86 3.19
C LYS A 123 22.75 7.03 2.23
N ALA A 124 23.49 8.10 2.47
CA ALA A 124 23.67 9.23 1.58
C ALA A 124 25.17 9.35 1.25
N GLY A 125 25.63 8.62 0.22
CA GLY A 125 27.06 8.36 0.03
C GLY A 125 27.65 7.64 1.25
N ASP A 126 28.68 8.23 1.87
CA ASP A 126 29.35 7.67 3.05
C ASP A 126 28.64 7.97 4.38
N LYS A 127 27.58 8.80 4.36
CA LYS A 127 26.87 9.24 5.57
C LYS A 127 25.61 8.42 5.79
N ASP A 128 25.18 8.34 7.05
CA ASP A 128 23.85 7.84 7.37
C ASP A 128 22.79 8.92 7.11
N VAL A 129 21.61 8.49 6.68
CA VAL A 129 20.46 9.38 6.46
C VAL A 129 19.79 9.67 7.80
N SER A 130 19.36 10.92 8.03
CA SER A 130 18.68 11.29 9.26
C SER A 130 17.28 10.66 9.39
N ALA A 131 16.79 10.53 10.61
CA ALA A 131 15.46 9.96 10.86
C ALA A 131 14.33 10.81 10.24
N GLU A 132 14.50 12.12 10.25
CA GLU A 132 13.56 13.10 9.69
C GLU A 132 13.48 12.96 8.17
N GLU A 133 14.63 12.79 7.51
CA GLU A 133 14.71 12.58 6.06
C GLU A 133 14.07 11.24 5.67
N ILE A 134 14.33 10.16 6.43
CA ILE A 134 13.68 8.86 6.23
C ILE A 134 12.16 8.97 6.39
N ALA A 135 11.68 9.71 7.40
CA ALA A 135 10.25 9.93 7.61
C ALA A 135 9.63 10.72 6.45
N ALA A 136 10.27 11.81 6.01
CA ALA A 136 9.81 12.62 4.89
C ALA A 136 9.73 11.80 3.57
N ILE A 137 10.72 10.93 3.32
CA ILE A 137 10.71 10.01 2.16
C ILE A 137 9.52 9.05 2.25
N ARG A 138 9.24 8.48 3.43
CA ARG A 138 8.11 7.57 3.63
C ARG A 138 6.77 8.27 3.39
N ASP A 139 6.58 9.44 3.97
CA ASP A 139 5.34 10.20 3.85
C ASP A 139 5.09 10.63 2.39
N ARG A 140 6.16 11.06 1.71
CA ARG A 140 6.12 11.37 0.28
C ARG A 140 5.77 10.13 -0.55
N ALA A 141 6.42 9.00 -0.29
CA ALA A 141 6.16 7.74 -0.99
C ALA A 141 4.70 7.29 -0.83
N GLN A 142 4.16 7.36 0.39
CA GLN A 142 2.76 7.04 0.67
C GLN A 142 1.80 7.96 -0.05
N SER A 143 2.08 9.27 -0.05
CA SER A 143 1.24 10.26 -0.72
C SER A 143 1.22 10.06 -2.24
N LEU A 144 2.39 9.89 -2.87
CA LEU A 144 2.50 9.60 -4.30
C LEU A 144 1.80 8.29 -4.67
N ARG A 145 2.05 7.24 -3.90
CA ARG A 145 1.41 5.93 -4.11
C ARG A 145 -0.10 6.04 -4.02
N SER A 146 -0.63 6.67 -2.97
CA SER A 146 -2.06 6.80 -2.75
C SER A 146 -2.71 7.53 -3.93
N HIS A 147 -2.09 8.63 -4.37
CA HIS A 147 -2.59 9.36 -5.53
C HIS A 147 -2.54 8.49 -6.80
N ALA A 148 -1.42 7.81 -7.09
CA ALA A 148 -1.28 6.94 -8.26
C ALA A 148 -2.33 5.80 -8.28
N VAL A 149 -2.53 5.13 -7.14
CA VAL A 149 -3.51 4.04 -7.01
C VAL A 149 -4.94 4.55 -7.23
N SER A 150 -5.30 5.68 -6.63
CA SER A 150 -6.64 6.27 -6.82
C SER A 150 -6.90 6.63 -8.28
N GLN A 151 -5.93 7.24 -8.96
CA GLN A 151 -6.08 7.63 -10.36
C GLN A 151 -6.09 6.43 -11.31
N TYR A 152 -5.27 5.40 -11.03
CA TYR A 152 -5.26 4.17 -11.80
C TYR A 152 -6.60 3.42 -11.67
N ALA A 153 -7.19 3.38 -10.47
CA ALA A 153 -8.50 2.77 -10.24
C ALA A 153 -9.61 3.46 -11.07
N VAL A 154 -9.64 4.80 -11.11
CA VAL A 154 -10.62 5.56 -11.91
C VAL A 154 -10.51 5.24 -13.40
N LYS A 155 -9.28 5.22 -13.96
CA LYS A 155 -9.06 4.84 -15.37
C LYS A 155 -9.48 3.40 -15.67
N GLY A 156 -9.42 2.51 -14.68
CA GLY A 156 -9.89 1.13 -14.83
C GLY A 156 -11.40 1.02 -15.06
N HIS A 157 -12.19 1.95 -14.50
CA HIS A 157 -13.65 1.97 -14.63
C HIS A 157 -14.14 2.54 -15.97
N GLU A 158 -13.35 3.35 -16.67
CA GLU A 158 -13.68 3.86 -18.01
C GLU A 158 -13.49 2.79 -19.12
N LYS A 159 -12.80 1.69 -18.82
CA LYS A 159 -12.53 0.60 -19.77
C LYS A 159 -13.54 -0.55 -19.72
N VAL A 160 -14.61 -0.43 -18.92
CA VAL A 160 -15.67 -1.44 -18.74
C VAL A 160 -16.92 -1.06 -19.52
#